data_AF-A0A820R7V5-F1
#
_entry.id   AF-A0A820R7V5-F1
#
_cell.length_a   1.000
_cell.length_b   1.000
_cell.length_c   1.000
_cell.angle_alpha   90.00
_cell.angle_beta   90.00
_cell.angle_gamma   90.00
#
_symmetry.space_group_name_H-M   'P 1'
#
loop_
_entity.id
_entity.type
_entity.pdbx_description
1 polymer ?
#
loop_
_entity_poly.entity_id
_entity_poly.type
_entity_poly.pdbx_seq_one_letter_code
_entity_poly.pdbx_strand_id
1 'polypeptide(L)'
;NDFATTIIGTPYYMSPEIFSQKPYGPKTDIWSLGCCVYEMVTLEHAFNAKDMNSLVVKIIREETPKLSKNYSQPLRDIITSLLKKDPDQRPTAKSLLQNAYIKQQILRLLD
;
A
#
# COMPACT_ATOMS: atom_id res chain seq x y z
N ASN A 1 -13.43 -33.46 -2.22
CA ASN A 1 -13.54 -31.99 -2.15
C ASN A 1 -12.57 -31.47 -1.12
N ASP A 2 -11.30 -31.37 -1.51
CA ASP A 2 -10.26 -30.78 -0.69
C ASP A 2 -10.09 -29.33 -1.14
N PHE A 3 -10.93 -28.44 -0.60
CA PHE A 3 -10.73 -27.01 -0.79
C PHE A 3 -9.60 -26.61 0.14
N ALA A 4 -8.43 -26.30 -0.43
CA ALA A 4 -7.36 -25.66 0.34
C ALA A 4 -7.92 -24.39 1.02
N THR A 5 -7.92 -24.38 2.36
CA THR A 5 -8.47 -23.30 3.20
C THR A 5 -7.46 -22.16 3.42
N THR A 6 -6.26 -22.27 2.87
CA THR A 6 -5.21 -21.26 2.95
C THR A 6 -5.15 -20.47 1.66
N ILE A 7 -5.34 -19.15 1.76
CA ILE A 7 -4.85 -18.22 0.75
C ILE A 7 -3.33 -18.39 0.72
N ILE A 8 -2.82 -19.16 -0.25
CA ILE A 8 -1.39 -19.38 -0.45
C ILE A 8 -0.80 -18.08 -1.01
N GLY A 9 -0.02 -17.36 -0.20
CA GLY A 9 0.68 -16.13 -0.58
C GLY A 9 1.11 -15.28 0.62
N THR A 10 1.73 -14.13 0.36
CA THR A 10 2.09 -13.10 1.36
C THR A 10 0.98 -12.05 1.41
N PRO A 11 -0.05 -12.20 2.28
CA PRO A 11 -1.25 -11.34 2.26
C PRO A 11 -0.98 -9.87 2.63
N TYR A 12 0.23 -9.52 3.05
CA TYR A 12 0.63 -8.18 3.47
C TYR A 12 0.51 -7.10 2.38
N TYR A 13 0.46 -7.50 1.10
CA TYR A 13 0.32 -6.58 -0.04
C TYR A 13 -1.11 -6.53 -0.60
N MET A 14 -2.04 -7.32 -0.07
CA MET A 14 -3.41 -7.37 -0.59
C MET A 14 -4.21 -6.11 -0.21
N SER A 15 -4.82 -5.49 -1.22
CA SER A 15 -5.67 -4.30 -1.04
C SER A 15 -7.03 -4.62 -0.39
N PRO A 16 -7.68 -3.65 0.30
CA PRO A 16 -8.97 -3.86 0.97
C PRO A 16 -10.10 -4.32 0.04
N GLU A 17 -10.09 -3.89 -1.21
CA GLU A 17 -11.11 -4.24 -2.21
C GLU A 17 -11.12 -5.73 -2.59
N ILE A 18 -9.97 -6.41 -2.50
CA ILE A 18 -9.84 -7.86 -2.77
C ILE A 18 -10.72 -8.66 -1.80
N PHE A 19 -10.70 -8.28 -0.52
CA PHE A 19 -11.49 -8.95 0.53
C PHE A 19 -12.96 -8.56 0.50
N SER A 20 -13.29 -7.44 -0.14
CA SER A 20 -14.66 -6.93 -0.26
C SER A 20 -15.37 -7.42 -1.53
N GLN A 21 -14.75 -8.35 -2.30
CA GLN A 21 -15.24 -8.85 -3.60
C GLN A 21 -15.57 -7.72 -4.60
N LYS A 22 -14.90 -6.57 -4.48
CA LYS A 22 -15.05 -5.47 -5.43
C LYS A 22 -14.18 -5.76 -6.66
N PRO A 23 -14.51 -5.15 -7.83
CA PRO A 23 -13.65 -5.24 -9.00
C PRO A 23 -12.23 -4.76 -8.67
N TYR A 24 -11.24 -5.62 -8.92
CA TYR A 24 -9.83 -5.28 -8.81
C TYR A 24 -9.36 -4.64 -10.12
N GLY A 25 -8.38 -3.75 -10.03
CA GLY A 25 -7.87 -3.01 -11.18
C GLY A 25 -6.55 -2.33 -10.85
N PRO A 26 -6.08 -1.39 -11.69
CA PRO A 26 -4.75 -0.77 -11.51
C PRO A 26 -4.53 -0.10 -10.15
N LYS A 27 -5.59 0.29 -9.44
CA LYS A 27 -5.50 0.87 -8.08
C LYS A 27 -5.08 -0.14 -7.01
N THR A 28 -5.26 -1.44 -7.26
CA THR A 28 -4.77 -2.52 -6.40
C THR A 28 -3.24 -2.55 -6.40
N ASP A 29 -2.60 -2.36 -7.56
CA ASP A 29 -1.14 -2.29 -7.65
C ASP A 29 -0.57 -1.05 -6.95
N ILE A 30 -1.31 0.07 -6.96
CA ILE A 30 -0.94 1.29 -6.23
C ILE A 30 -0.91 1.05 -4.71
N TRP A 31 -1.84 0.24 -4.20
CA TRP A 31 -1.83 -0.17 -2.80
C TRP A 31 -0.61 -1.04 -2.48
N SER A 32 -0.37 -2.08 -3.29
CA SER A 32 0.79 -2.96 -3.13
C SER A 32 2.10 -2.18 -3.15
N LEU A 33 2.23 -1.21 -4.06
CA LEU A 33 3.35 -0.28 -4.10
C LEU A 33 3.48 0.52 -2.79
N GLY A 34 2.37 1.02 -2.24
CA GLY A 34 2.35 1.69 -0.94
C GLY A 34 2.88 0.80 0.19
N CYS A 35 2.47 -0.47 0.21
CA CYS A 35 2.98 -1.45 1.18
C CYS A 35 4.49 -1.67 1.00
N CYS A 36 4.98 -1.85 -0.23
CA CYS A 36 6.42 -2.01 -0.51
C CYS A 36 7.23 -0.78 -0.10
N VAL A 37 6.77 0.43 -0.42
CA VAL A 37 7.46 1.67 -0.06
C VAL A 37 7.51 1.84 1.46
N TYR A 38 6.41 1.54 2.16
CA TYR A 38 6.39 1.53 3.62
C TYR A 38 7.43 0.56 4.18
N GLU A 39 7.43 -0.68 3.70
CA GLU A 39 8.35 -1.72 4.15
C GLU A 39 9.82 -1.37 3.89
N MET A 40 10.13 -0.77 2.75
CA MET A 40 11.50 -0.32 2.45
C MET A 40 12.02 0.74 3.43
N VAL A 41 11.15 1.60 3.97
CA VAL A 41 11.56 2.71 4.84
C VAL A 41 11.52 2.37 6.32
N THR A 42 10.66 1.43 6.72
CA THR A 42 10.51 1.01 8.13
C THR A 42 11.16 -0.33 8.44
N LEU A 43 11.47 -1.13 7.42
CA LEU A 43 11.85 -2.55 7.53
C LEU A 43 10.75 -3.42 8.18
N GLU A 44 9.50 -2.93 8.18
CA GLU A 44 8.34 -3.58 8.78
C GLU A 44 7.16 -3.57 7.80
N HIS A 45 6.35 -4.63 7.79
CA HIS A 45 5.13 -4.66 6.99
C HIS A 45 4.15 -3.56 7.42
N ALA A 46 3.50 -2.92 6.44
CA ALA A 46 2.49 -1.89 6.69
C ALA A 46 1.32 -2.41 7.54
N PHE A 47 0.88 -3.64 7.27
CA PHE A 47 -0.14 -4.33 8.05
C PHE A 47 0.43 -5.68 8.46
N ASN A 48 0.46 -5.96 9.77
CA ASN A 48 0.92 -7.23 10.30
C ASN A 48 -0.01 -7.74 11.40
N ALA A 49 -0.26 -9.04 11.42
CA ALA A 49 -1.09 -9.72 12.41
C ALA A 49 -0.68 -11.19 12.57
N LYS A 50 -1.14 -11.82 13.66
CA LYS A 50 -0.81 -13.22 13.99
C LYS A 50 -1.52 -14.25 13.11
N ASP A 51 -2.64 -13.86 12.51
CA ASP A 51 -3.47 -14.72 11.69
C ASP A 51 -4.14 -13.91 10.56
N MET A 52 -4.66 -14.62 9.57
CA MET A 52 -5.23 -14.01 8.36
C MET A 52 -6.48 -13.19 8.64
N ASN A 53 -7.38 -13.63 9.53
CA ASN A 53 -8.61 -12.89 9.82
C ASN A 53 -8.28 -11.56 10.49
N SER A 54 -7.35 -11.58 11.46
CA SER A 54 -6.85 -10.37 12.09
C SER A 54 -6.19 -9.44 11.06
N LEU A 55 -5.39 -9.96 10.13
CA LEU A 55 -4.76 -9.16 9.08
C LEU A 55 -5.79 -8.49 8.17
N VAL A 56 -6.81 -9.23 7.74
CA VAL A 56 -7.92 -8.69 6.92
C VAL A 56 -8.65 -7.58 7.66
N VAL A 57 -8.93 -7.77 8.96
CA VAL A 57 -9.55 -6.73 9.79
C VAL A 57 -8.68 -5.46 9.83
N LYS A 58 -7.36 -5.59 9.99
CA LYS A 58 -6.44 -4.43 9.92
C LYS A 58 -6.47 -3.73 8.57
N ILE A 59 -6.39 -4.51 7.49
CA ILE A 59 -6.37 -3.99 6.13
C ILE A 59 -7.68 -3.28 5.80
N ILE A 60 -8.83 -3.76 6.27
CA ILE A 60 -10.14 -3.15 5.93
C ILE A 60 -10.51 -2.01 6.89
N ARG A 61 -10.31 -2.20 8.20
CA ARG A 61 -10.94 -1.37 9.23
C ARG A 61 -10.00 -0.46 10.00
N GLU A 62 -8.75 -0.87 10.21
CA GLU A 62 -7.80 -0.06 10.99
C GLU A 62 -7.24 1.11 10.18
N GLU A 63 -6.86 2.18 10.89
CA GLU A 63 -6.12 3.29 10.30
C GLU A 63 -4.83 2.79 9.65
N THR A 64 -4.47 3.41 8.54
CA THR A 64 -3.22 3.12 7.83
C THR A 64 -2.04 3.55 8.69
N PRO A 65 -0.94 2.77 8.72
CA PRO A 65 0.22 3.14 9.50
C PRO A 65 0.78 4.49 9.02
N LYS A 66 1.16 5.33 9.99
CA LYS A 66 1.76 6.64 9.74
C LYS A 66 3.26 6.54 9.99
N LEU A 67 4.05 7.01 9.04
CA LEU A 67 5.50 7.12 9.24
C LEU A 67 5.84 8.12 10.36
N SER A 68 6.94 7.86 11.05
CA SER A 68 7.53 8.78 12.03
C SER A 68 7.78 10.18 11.43
N LYS A 69 7.68 11.22 12.25
CA LYS A 69 7.95 12.61 11.85
C LYS A 69 9.39 12.85 11.41
N ASN A 70 10.30 11.92 11.69
CA ASN A 70 11.70 11.96 11.26
C ASN A 70 11.87 11.82 9.74
N TYR A 71 10.87 11.28 9.03
CA TYR A 71 10.87 11.19 7.58
C TYR A 71 10.36 12.49 6.94
N SER A 72 10.81 12.76 5.72
CA SER A 72 10.40 13.95 4.96
C SER A 72 8.88 14.00 4.78
N GLN A 73 8.29 15.18 4.90
CA GLN A 73 6.84 15.36 4.70
C GLN A 73 6.36 14.82 3.33
N PRO A 74 7.06 15.06 2.20
CA PRO A 74 6.64 14.51 0.91
C PRO A 74 6.56 12.98 0.88
N LEU A 75 7.51 12.28 1.50
CA LEU A 75 7.50 10.81 1.57
C LEU A 75 6.30 10.31 2.38
N ARG A 76 6.02 10.95 3.51
CA ARG A 76 4.86 10.62 4.36
C ARG A 76 3.55 10.83 3.61
N ASP A 77 3.42 11.94 2.87
CA ASP A 77 2.23 12.25 2.07
C ASP A 77 2.02 11.25 0.93
N ILE A 78 3.11 10.87 0.25
CA ILE A 78 3.07 9.85 -0.80
C ILE A 78 2.53 8.54 -0.24
N ILE A 79 3.14 7.98 0.81
CA ILE A 79 2.69 6.69 1.38
C ILE A 79 1.24 6.77 1.86
N THR A 80 0.85 7.88 2.50
CA THR A 80 -0.52 8.11 2.96
C THR A 80 -1.53 8.11 1.79
N SER A 81 -1.13 8.65 0.64
CA SER A 81 -1.97 8.65 -0.57
C SER A 81 -2.07 7.27 -1.23
N LEU A 82 -1.00 6.47 -1.21
CA LEU A 82 -0.98 5.11 -1.79
C LEU A 82 -1.81 4.13 -0.96
N LEU A 83 -1.79 4.27 0.36
CA LEU A 83 -2.48 3.38 1.31
C LEU A 83 -3.91 3.84 1.63
N LYS A 84 -4.56 4.68 0.81
CA LYS A 84 -5.98 5.01 1.01
C LYS A 84 -6.84 3.75 0.85
N LYS A 85 -7.75 3.49 1.81
CA LYS A 85 -8.61 2.30 1.77
C LYS A 85 -9.52 2.31 0.54
N ASP A 86 -10.07 3.48 0.22
CA ASP A 86 -10.84 3.71 -0.98
C ASP A 86 -9.92 3.79 -2.22
N PRO A 87 -10.04 2.89 -3.21
CA PRO A 87 -9.19 2.88 -4.39
C PRO A 87 -9.33 4.17 -5.24
N ASP A 88 -10.47 4.86 -5.19
CA ASP A 88 -10.68 6.08 -5.97
C ASP A 88 -9.87 7.26 -5.42
N GLN A 89 -9.57 7.24 -4.11
CA GLN A 89 -8.72 8.23 -3.45
C GLN A 89 -7.22 7.98 -3.63
N ARG A 90 -6.82 6.83 -4.18
CA ARG A 90 -5.42 6.55 -4.51
C ARG A 90 -5.02 7.28 -5.80
N PRO A 91 -3.81 7.81 -5.93
CA PRO A 91 -3.33 8.36 -7.20
C PRO A 91 -3.24 7.26 -8.27
N THR A 92 -3.28 7.63 -9.54
CA THR A 92 -2.84 6.74 -10.62
C THR A 92 -1.31 6.74 -10.69
N ALA A 93 -0.70 5.70 -11.27
CA ALA A 93 0.75 5.69 -11.52
C ALA A 93 1.20 6.92 -12.31
N LYS A 94 0.42 7.32 -13.32
CA LYS A 94 0.67 8.55 -14.09
C LYS A 94 0.67 9.80 -13.21
N SER A 95 -0.32 9.95 -12.33
CA SER A 95 -0.39 11.08 -11.40
C SER A 95 0.76 11.08 -10.40
N LEU A 96 1.17 9.89 -9.93
CA LEU A 96 2.27 9.73 -8.99
C LEU A 96 3.60 10.18 -9.62
N LEU A 97 3.85 9.83 -10.88
CA LEU A 97 5.04 10.28 -11.63
C LEU A 97 5.07 11.80 -11.87
N GLN A 98 3.92 12.48 -11.82
CA GLN A 98 3.86 13.96 -11.90
C GLN A 98 4.04 14.65 -10.55
N ASN A 99 4.10 13.90 -9.44
CA ASN A 99 4.38 14.47 -8.13
C ASN A 99 5.76 15.16 -8.15
N ALA A 100 5.82 16.41 -7.70
CA ALA A 100 7.05 17.22 -7.77
C ALA A 100 8.25 16.57 -7.07
N TYR A 101 8.02 15.93 -5.92
CA TYR A 101 9.06 15.24 -5.18
C TYR A 101 9.59 14.03 -5.94
N ILE A 102 8.69 13.17 -6.46
CA ILE A 102 9.07 11.98 -7.24
C ILE A 102 9.80 12.39 -8.52
N LYS A 103 9.23 13.35 -9.27
CA LYS A 103 9.83 13.85 -10.50
C LYS A 103 11.26 14.37 -10.27
N GLN A 104 11.48 15.10 -9.18
CA GLN A 104 12.81 15.58 -8.81
C GLN A 104 13.79 14.42 -8.53
N GLN A 105 13.35 13.35 -7.84
CA GLN A 105 14.21 12.20 -7.60
C GLN A 105 14.49 11.40 -8.88
N ILE A 106 13.52 11.27 -9.78
CA ILE A 106 13.71 10.60 -11.07
C ILE A 106 14.77 11.31 -11.90
N LEU A 107 14.73 12.65 -11.97
CA LEU A 107 15.74 13.42 -12.72
C LEU A 107 17.16 13.14 -12.20
N ARG A 108 17.35 13.06 -10.88
CA ARG A 108 18.65 12.71 -10.27
C ARG A 108 19.15 11.31 -10.59
N LEU A 109 18.28 10.39 -11.01
CA LEU A 109 18.64 9.02 -11.38
C LEU A 109 18.95 8.88 -12.88
N LEU A 110 18.57 9.88 -13.68
CA LEU A 110 18.79 9.92 -15.12
C LEU A 110 19.98 10.79 -15.52
N ASP A 111 20.49 11.59 -14.57
CA ASP A 111 21.78 12.29 -14.64
C ASP A 111 22.93 11.35 -14.25
#